data_AF-A0A3N1TIE1-F1
#
_entry.id   AF-A0A3N1TIE1-F1
#
_cell.length_a   1.000
_cell.length_b   1.000
_cell.length_c   1.000
_cell.angle_alpha   90.00
_cell.angle_beta   90.00
_cell.angle_gamma   90.00
#
_symmetry.space_group_name_H-M   'P 1'
#
loop_
_entity.id
_entity.type
_entity.pdbx_description
1 polymer ?
#
loop_
_entity_poly.entity_id
_entity_poly.type
_entity_poly.pdbx_seq_one_letter_code
_entity_poly.pdbx_strand_id
1 'polypeptide(L)'
;MGQVREQRATAAEIASWARGHWTVANTAHWVRDVVFGEGKSQVRTHSTPAVSAAIRDLIRGALRLAGYINTAAGRRAHTERHRVLALYGIT
;
A
#
# COMPACT_ATOMS: atom_id res chain seq x y z
N MET A 1 -2.73 30.74 22.71
CA MET A 1 -2.38 30.31 21.34
C MET A 1 -0.86 30.27 21.25
N GLY A 2 -0.24 29.08 21.24
CA GLY A 2 1.21 28.94 21.31
C GLY A 2 1.87 29.39 20.00
N GLN A 3 2.95 30.17 20.09
CA GLN A 3 3.67 30.64 18.91
C GLN A 3 4.34 29.48 18.18
N VAL A 4 4.07 29.34 16.87
CA VAL A 4 4.77 28.40 16.00
C VAL A 4 6.16 28.97 15.73
N ARG A 5 7.21 28.23 16.10
CA ARG A 5 8.60 28.59 15.80
C ARG A 5 8.96 28.08 14.41
N GLU A 6 9.60 28.93 13.60
CA GLU A 6 10.17 28.51 12.32
C GLU A 6 11.34 27.54 12.55
N GLN A 7 11.26 26.38 11.91
CA GLN A 7 12.34 25.40 11.89
C GLN A 7 13.13 25.55 10.59
N ARG A 8 14.44 25.79 10.69
CA ARG A 8 15.34 25.82 9.53
C ARG A 8 15.86 24.41 9.27
N ALA A 9 15.92 24.04 8.00
CA ALA A 9 16.51 22.79 7.53
C ALA A 9 17.58 23.08 6.47
N THR A 10 18.67 22.36 6.53
CA THR A 10 19.70 22.34 5.49
C THR A 10 19.18 21.61 4.25
N ALA A 11 19.81 21.86 3.10
CA ALA A 11 19.49 21.14 1.87
C ALA A 11 19.67 19.61 2.02
N ALA A 12 20.66 19.18 2.83
CA ALA A 12 20.91 17.77 3.11
C ALA A 12 19.76 17.12 3.90
N GLU A 13 19.22 17.82 4.91
CA GLU A 13 18.07 17.35 5.69
C GLU A 13 16.82 17.23 4.83
N ILE A 14 16.51 18.26 4.03
CA ILE A 14 15.37 18.23 3.10
C ILE A 14 15.49 17.04 2.14
N ALA A 15 16.68 16.81 1.57
CA ALA A 15 16.91 15.69 0.66
C ALA A 15 16.77 14.33 1.36
N SER A 16 17.21 14.22 2.61
CA SER A 16 17.04 13.01 3.43
C SER A 16 15.57 12.71 3.69
N TRP A 17 14.80 13.73 4.11
CA TRP A 17 13.37 13.59 4.36
C TRP A 17 12.59 13.26 3.10
N ALA A 18 12.91 13.91 1.98
CA ALA A 18 12.30 13.60 0.70
C ALA A 18 12.51 12.13 0.32
N ARG A 19 13.75 11.62 0.41
CA ARG A 19 14.05 10.20 0.15
C ARG A 19 13.33 9.26 1.13
N GLY A 20 13.30 9.60 2.41
CA GLY A 20 12.56 8.84 3.42
C GLY A 20 11.07 8.76 3.08
N HIS A 21 10.47 9.89 2.70
CA HIS A 21 9.08 9.99 2.30
C HIS A 21 8.75 9.15 1.06
N TRP A 22 9.65 9.12 0.06
CA TRP A 22 9.51 8.29 -1.15
C TRP A 22 9.34 6.79 -0.86
N THR A 23 9.79 6.32 0.31
CA THR A 23 9.54 4.93 0.74
C THR A 23 8.05 4.61 0.79
N VAL A 24 7.18 5.55 1.19
CA VAL A 24 5.73 5.32 1.22
C VAL A 24 5.19 5.14 -0.20
N ALA A 25 5.60 5.99 -1.13
CA ALA A 25 5.21 5.89 -2.53
C ALA A 25 5.65 4.55 -3.15
N ASN A 26 6.88 4.12 -2.88
CA ASN A 26 7.40 2.87 -3.43
C ASN A 26 6.79 1.62 -2.78
N THR A 27 6.54 1.64 -1.47
CA THR A 27 6.10 0.43 -0.73
C THR A 27 4.60 0.23 -0.66
N ALA A 28 3.81 1.31 -0.66
CA ALA A 28 2.35 1.25 -0.61
C ALA A 28 1.73 1.61 -1.96
N HIS A 29 2.04 2.80 -2.49
CA HIS A 29 1.34 3.32 -3.66
C HIS A 29 1.64 2.50 -4.93
N TRP A 30 2.91 2.24 -5.24
CA TRP A 30 3.28 1.41 -6.38
C TRP A 30 2.68 -0.01 -6.29
N VAL A 31 2.66 -0.59 -5.09
CA VAL A 31 2.05 -1.91 -4.87
C VAL A 31 0.56 -1.89 -5.18
N ARG A 32 -0.18 -0.88 -4.74
CA ARG A 32 -1.60 -0.76 -5.03
C ARG A 32 -1.87 -0.53 -6.52
N ASP A 33 -1.16 0.42 -7.12
CA ASP A 33 -1.45 0.87 -8.49
C ASP A 33 -1.01 -0.14 -9.54
N VAL A 34 0.21 -0.65 -9.43
CA VAL A 34 0.82 -1.49 -10.45
C VAL A 34 0.60 -2.96 -10.15
N VAL A 35 0.90 -3.35 -8.91
CA VAL A 35 0.83 -4.75 -8.50
C VAL A 35 -0.68 -5.06 -8.50
N PHE A 36 -1.51 -4.42 -7.66
CA PHE A 36 -2.94 -4.73 -7.60
C PHE A 36 -3.80 -4.10 -8.71
N GLY A 37 -3.19 -3.36 -9.64
CA GLY A 37 -3.90 -2.78 -10.79
C GLY A 37 -4.88 -1.67 -10.43
N GLU A 38 -4.79 -1.08 -9.23
CA GLU A 38 -5.74 -0.07 -8.76
C GLU A 38 -5.76 1.16 -9.68
N GLY A 39 -4.60 1.59 -10.19
CA GLY A 39 -4.49 2.74 -11.09
C GLY A 39 -5.23 2.56 -12.42
N LYS A 40 -5.53 1.32 -12.81
CA LYS A 40 -6.31 1.00 -14.02
C LYS A 40 -7.81 0.86 -13.76
N SER A 41 -8.24 0.85 -12.50
CA SER A 41 -9.64 0.66 -12.14
C SER A 41 -10.49 1.88 -12.52
N GLN A 42 -11.63 1.61 -13.18
CA GLN A 42 -12.63 2.60 -13.55
C GLN A 42 -13.81 2.66 -12.58
N VAL A 43 -13.74 1.93 -11.47
CA VAL A 43 -14.77 1.94 -10.44
C VAL A 43 -14.71 3.28 -9.70
N ARG A 44 -15.81 4.06 -9.74
CA ARG A 44 -15.86 5.42 -9.15
C ARG A 44 -17.11 5.69 -8.30
N THR A 45 -18.05 4.75 -8.23
CA THR A 45 -19.34 4.97 -7.57
C THR A 45 -19.27 4.71 -6.07
N HIS A 46 -19.90 5.58 -5.27
CA HIS A 46 -20.00 5.47 -3.81
C HIS A 46 -18.63 5.18 -3.14
N SER A 47 -18.63 4.42 -2.05
CA SER A 47 -17.44 4.03 -1.30
C SER A 47 -16.63 2.92 -1.96
N THR A 48 -16.98 2.48 -3.17
CA THR A 48 -16.35 1.33 -3.82
C THR A 48 -14.84 1.49 -4.03
N PRO A 49 -14.32 2.67 -4.44
CA PRO A 49 -12.87 2.89 -4.49
C PRO A 49 -12.18 2.66 -3.14
N ALA A 50 -12.76 3.20 -2.06
CA ALA A 50 -12.20 3.08 -0.71
C ALA A 50 -12.26 1.63 -0.19
N VAL A 51 -13.39 0.94 -0.39
CA VAL A 51 -13.53 -0.48 -0.05
C VAL A 51 -12.53 -1.33 -0.82
N SER A 52 -12.37 -1.06 -2.11
CA SER A 52 -11.43 -1.79 -2.96
C SER A 52 -9.97 -1.57 -2.52
N ALA A 53 -9.61 -0.34 -2.12
CA ALA A 53 -8.31 -0.04 -1.53
C ALA A 53 -8.08 -0.82 -0.23
N ALA A 54 -9.06 -0.82 0.68
CA ALA A 54 -8.97 -1.53 1.96
C ALA A 54 -8.79 -3.05 1.77
N ILE A 55 -9.52 -3.66 0.83
CA ILE A 55 -9.37 -5.08 0.50
C ILE A 55 -7.94 -5.38 -0.01
N ARG A 56 -7.36 -4.53 -0.87
CA ARG A 56 -5.98 -4.73 -1.35
C ARG A 56 -4.96 -4.62 -0.23
N ASP A 57 -5.17 -3.70 0.71
CA ASP A 57 -4.30 -3.56 1.88
C ASP A 57 -4.40 -4.75 2.84
N LEU A 58 -5.60 -5.30 3.03
CA LEU A 58 -5.78 -6.58 3.72
C LEU A 58 -4.97 -7.67 3.02
N ILE A 59 -5.21 -7.91 1.72
CA ILE A 59 -4.47 -8.93 0.97
C ILE A 59 -2.95 -8.74 1.08
N ARG A 60 -2.44 -7.50 0.99
CA ARG A 60 -1.02 -7.19 1.19
C ARG A 60 -0.53 -7.62 2.59
N GLY A 61 -1.31 -7.37 3.63
CA GLY A 61 -1.03 -7.83 4.99
C GLY A 61 -1.03 -9.36 5.11
N ALA A 62 -2.03 -10.03 4.55
CA ALA A 62 -2.15 -11.49 4.55
C ALA A 62 -0.94 -12.17 3.90
N LEU A 63 -0.49 -11.66 2.75
CA LEU A 63 0.69 -12.16 2.06
C LEU A 63 1.96 -12.02 2.92
N ARG A 64 2.09 -10.91 3.67
CA ARG A 64 3.22 -10.73 4.59
C ARG A 64 3.17 -11.72 5.75
N LEU A 65 1.98 -11.95 6.33
CA LEU A 65 1.78 -12.95 7.39
C LEU A 65 2.07 -14.37 6.90
N ALA A 66 1.78 -14.66 5.63
CA ALA A 66 2.12 -15.92 4.98
C ALA A 66 3.61 -16.04 4.56
N GLY A 67 4.46 -15.08 4.92
CA GLY A 67 5.91 -15.13 4.69
C GLY A 67 6.39 -14.60 3.34
N TYR A 68 5.51 -14.01 2.52
CA TYR A 68 5.95 -13.41 1.26
C TYR A 68 6.67 -12.08 1.49
N ILE A 69 7.98 -12.07 1.27
CA ILE A 69 8.80 -10.85 1.28
C ILE A 69 8.44 -9.95 0.08
N ASN A 70 8.13 -10.55 -1.06
CA ASN A 70 7.74 -9.85 -2.28
C ASN A 70 6.23 -9.97 -2.53
N THR A 71 5.49 -8.87 -2.38
CA THR A 71 4.03 -8.83 -2.58
C THR A 71 3.62 -9.24 -3.99
N ALA A 72 4.42 -8.96 -5.02
CA ALA A 72 4.11 -9.35 -6.39
C ALA A 72 4.21 -10.87 -6.58
N ALA A 73 5.21 -11.51 -5.97
CA ALA A 73 5.32 -12.97 -5.94
C ALA A 73 4.14 -13.59 -5.21
N GLY A 74 3.80 -13.07 -4.02
CA GLY A 74 2.63 -13.51 -3.27
C GLY A 74 1.33 -13.41 -4.07
N ARG A 75 1.09 -12.28 -4.76
CA ARG A 75 -0.12 -12.17 -5.59
C ARG A 75 -0.12 -13.12 -6.79
N ARG A 76 1.04 -13.41 -7.41
CA ARG A 76 1.11 -14.41 -8.49
C ARG A 76 0.82 -15.83 -8.00
N ALA A 77 1.16 -16.15 -6.75
CA ALA A 77 0.84 -17.43 -6.13
C ALA A 77 -0.64 -17.54 -5.70
N HIS A 78 -1.33 -16.40 -5.50
CA HIS A 78 -2.71 -16.33 -5.04
C HIS A 78 -3.59 -15.52 -6.02
N THR A 79 -3.81 -16.07 -7.22
CA THR A 79 -4.61 -15.44 -8.30
C THR A 79 -6.12 -15.59 -8.10
N GLU A 80 -6.55 -16.66 -7.43
CA GLU A 80 -7.95 -16.92 -7.12
C GLU A 80 -8.46 -15.95 -6.04
N ARG A 81 -9.36 -15.05 -6.43
CA ARG A 81 -9.77 -13.90 -5.61
C ARG A 81 -10.27 -14.28 -4.21
N HIS A 82 -11.04 -15.36 -4.11
CA HIS A 82 -11.60 -15.81 -2.84
C HIS A 82 -10.61 -16.67 -2.03
N ARG A 83 -9.66 -17.37 -2.67
CA ARG A 83 -8.69 -18.22 -1.97
C ARG A 83 -7.71 -17.43 -1.11
N VAL A 84 -7.59 -16.12 -1.34
CA VAL A 84 -6.83 -15.22 -0.45
C VAL A 84 -7.42 -15.16 0.96
N LEU A 85 -8.71 -15.46 1.14
CA LEU A 85 -9.37 -15.53 2.44
C LEU A 85 -8.83 -16.68 3.29
N ALA A 86 -8.32 -17.75 2.66
CA ALA A 86 -7.67 -18.85 3.38
C ALA A 86 -6.38 -18.39 4.10
N LEU A 87 -5.73 -17.30 3.63
CA LEU A 87 -4.59 -16.69 4.35
C LEU A 87 -5.01 -16.06 5.69
N TYR A 88 -6.31 -15.84 5.88
CA TYR A 88 -6.92 -15.40 7.13
C TYR A 88 -7.63 -16.53 7.90
N GLY A 89 -7.53 -17.78 7.43
CA GLY A 89 -8.26 -18.91 8.02
C GLY A 89 -9.76 -18.89 7.76
N ILE A 90 -10.23 -18.15 6.76
CA ILE A 90 -11.64 -18.10 6.35
C ILE A 90 -11.82 -19.06 5.17
N THR A 91 -12.62 -20.11 5.37
CA THR A 91 -12.92 -21.18 4.39
C THR A 91 -14.36 -21.13 3.91
#